data_AF-A0A956DGA7-F1
#
_entry.id   AF-A0A956DGA7-F1
#
_cell.length_a   1.000
_cell.length_b   1.000
_cell.length_c   1.000
_cell.angle_alpha   90.00
_cell.angle_beta   90.00
_cell.angle_gamma   90.00
#
_symmetry.space_group_name_H-M   'P 1'
#
loop_
_entity.id
_entity.type
_entity.pdbx_description
1 polymer ?
#
loop_
_entity_poly.entity_id
_entity_poly.type
_entity_poly.pdbx_seq_one_letter_code
_entity_poly.pdbx_strand_id
1 'polypeptide(L)'
;HRHRHRPRPRLPYPSRIPSLPLLDADVALCPPRAIDDEWRLFVVDGHVVTGSHYRSGETLDVHDDVPPEVASFGEATAARHAPSPVFVLDVARAGGALRVVEYNCLHGAGFYASDVGAVVRALNDYVASTTS
;
A
#
# COMPACT_ATOMS: atom_id res chain seq x y z
N HIS A 1 -11.43 41.05 -27.24
CA HIS A 1 -10.16 40.64 -27.87
C HIS A 1 -9.89 39.19 -27.49
N ARG A 2 -10.10 38.23 -28.41
CA ARG A 2 -10.02 36.77 -28.14
C ARG A 2 -8.57 36.30 -28.23
N HIS A 3 -7.95 35.91 -27.12
CA HIS A 3 -6.65 35.24 -27.12
C HIS A 3 -6.82 33.82 -27.67
N ARG A 4 -6.28 33.57 -28.87
CA ARG A 4 -6.14 32.22 -29.42
C ARG A 4 -5.00 31.52 -28.70
N HIS A 5 -5.31 30.47 -27.92
CA HIS A 5 -4.32 29.52 -27.44
C HIS A 5 -3.62 28.88 -28.65
N ARG A 6 -2.31 29.12 -28.81
CA ARG A 6 -1.48 28.35 -29.74
C ARG A 6 -1.24 26.95 -29.13
N PRO A 7 -1.44 25.86 -29.87
CA PRO A 7 -1.06 24.54 -29.38
C PRO A 7 0.46 24.47 -29.20
N ARG A 8 0.92 23.93 -28.06
CA ARG A 8 2.34 23.69 -27.82
C ARG A 8 2.85 22.64 -28.83
N PRO A 9 4.03 22.84 -29.44
CA PRO A 9 4.60 21.84 -30.32
C PRO A 9 4.84 20.54 -29.54
N ARG A 10 4.37 19.41 -30.08
CA ARG A 10 4.76 18.09 -29.58
C ARG A 10 6.25 17.93 -29.84
N LEU A 11 7.06 17.95 -28.78
CA LEU A 11 8.46 17.58 -28.88
C LEU A 11 8.54 16.14 -29.41
N PRO A 12 9.39 15.85 -30.41
CA PRO A 12 9.58 14.49 -30.86
C PRO A 12 10.09 13.63 -29.71
N TYR A 13 9.44 12.49 -29.48
CA TYR A 13 9.96 11.50 -28.54
C TYR A 13 11.33 11.06 -29.05
N PRO A 14 12.40 11.14 -28.25
CA PRO A 14 13.73 10.77 -28.70
C PRO A 14 13.74 9.30 -29.11
N SER A 15 14.27 9.01 -30.30
CA SER A 15 14.38 7.67 -30.88
C SER A 15 15.39 6.76 -30.16
N ARG A 16 16.11 7.29 -29.18
CA ARG A 16 16.98 6.57 -28.25
C ARG A 16 16.79 7.13 -26.86
N ILE A 17 16.32 6.27 -25.95
CA ILE A 17 16.42 6.51 -24.51
C ILE A 17 17.93 6.56 -24.21
N PRO A 18 18.46 7.65 -23.63
CA PRO A 18 19.86 7.69 -23.24
C PRO A 18 20.10 6.53 -22.28
N SER A 19 21.20 5.81 -22.49
CA SER A 19 21.71 4.80 -21.56
C SER A 19 22.18 5.50 -20.28
N LEU A 20 21.22 5.94 -19.47
CA LEU A 20 21.43 6.13 -18.06
C LEU A 20 21.92 4.78 -17.54
N PRO A 21 22.94 4.73 -16.68
CA PRO A 21 23.29 3.48 -16.02
C PRO A 21 22.01 3.00 -15.33
N LEU A 22 21.38 1.96 -15.89
CA LEU A 22 20.42 1.19 -15.13
C LEU A 22 21.17 0.79 -13.86
N LEU A 23 20.56 0.96 -12.70
CA LEU A 23 21.07 0.30 -11.51
C LEU A 23 21.29 -1.17 -11.88
N ASP A 24 22.47 -1.72 -11.57
CA ASP A 24 22.72 -3.16 -11.57
C ASP A 24 21.84 -3.79 -10.49
N ALA A 25 20.54 -3.91 -10.79
CA ALA A 25 19.50 -4.36 -9.89
C ALA A 25 18.90 -5.65 -10.42
N ASP A 26 18.79 -6.63 -9.54
CA ASP A 26 18.06 -7.85 -9.83
C ASP A 26 16.56 -7.55 -9.98
N VAL A 27 15.96 -8.03 -11.07
CA VAL A 27 14.54 -7.85 -11.35
C VAL A 27 13.86 -9.22 -11.36
N ALA A 28 12.82 -9.36 -10.54
CA ALA A 28 11.94 -10.52 -10.58
C ALA A 28 10.75 -10.24 -11.53
N LEU A 29 10.46 -11.16 -12.44
CA LEU A 29 9.31 -11.09 -13.33
C LEU A 29 8.30 -12.18 -12.99
N CYS A 30 7.01 -11.85 -13.05
CA CYS A 30 5.94 -12.83 -12.97
C CYS A 30 4.81 -12.49 -13.96
N PRO A 31 4.05 -13.50 -14.44
CA PRO A 31 2.83 -13.24 -15.19
C PRO A 31 1.82 -12.46 -14.32
N PRO A 32 1.02 -11.55 -14.90
CA PRO A 32 -0.01 -10.85 -14.17
C PRO A 32 -1.02 -11.84 -13.57
N ARG A 33 -1.49 -11.55 -12.35
CA ARG A 33 -2.52 -12.31 -11.67
C ARG A 33 -3.72 -11.40 -11.44
N ALA A 34 -4.93 -11.94 -11.67
CA ALA A 34 -6.15 -11.24 -11.30
C ALA A 34 -6.21 -11.12 -9.77
N ILE A 35 -6.52 -9.91 -9.31
CA ILE A 35 -6.76 -9.60 -7.91
C ILE A 35 -8.27 -9.36 -7.78
N ASP A 36 -8.86 -10.03 -6.81
CA ASP A 36 -10.29 -9.97 -6.52
C ASP A 36 -10.59 -8.73 -5.65
N ASP A 37 -9.80 -8.57 -4.58
CA ASP A 37 -9.99 -7.54 -3.56
C ASP A 37 -8.63 -7.10 -2.99
N GLU A 38 -8.52 -5.85 -2.56
CA GLU A 38 -7.35 -5.30 -1.87
C GLU A 38 -7.73 -4.54 -0.59
N TRP A 39 -6.98 -4.82 0.47
CA TRP A 39 -7.08 -4.15 1.76
C TRP A 39 -5.75 -3.50 2.12
N ARG A 40 -5.85 -2.38 2.83
CA ARG A 40 -4.73 -1.72 3.49
C ARG A 40 -4.88 -1.89 5.00
N LEU A 41 -3.84 -2.40 5.63
CA LEU A 41 -3.80 -2.67 7.07
C LEU A 41 -2.76 -1.76 7.73
N PHE A 42 -3.14 -1.14 8.84
CA PHE A 42 -2.22 -0.40 9.69
C PHE A 42 -1.73 -1.35 10.79
N VAL A 43 -0.42 -1.58 10.83
CA VAL A 43 0.20 -2.50 11.78
C VAL A 43 1.06 -1.72 12.77
N VAL A 44 0.80 -1.93 14.05
CA VAL A 44 1.57 -1.37 15.16
C VAL A 44 1.94 -2.51 16.11
N ASP A 45 3.24 -2.68 16.34
CA ASP A 45 3.82 -3.71 17.20
C ASP A 45 3.31 -5.13 16.89
N GLY A 46 3.21 -5.45 15.60
CA GLY A 46 2.74 -6.75 15.10
C GLY A 46 1.22 -6.92 15.07
N HIS A 47 0.45 -5.95 15.57
CA HIS A 47 -1.01 -6.00 15.61
C HIS A 47 -1.65 -5.14 14.51
N VAL A 48 -2.69 -5.66 13.87
CA VAL A 48 -3.50 -4.89 12.92
C VAL A 48 -4.47 -4.02 13.74
N VAL A 49 -4.24 -2.71 13.76
CA VAL A 49 -5.00 -1.78 14.61
C VAL A 49 -6.21 -1.19 13.90
N THR A 50 -6.16 -1.12 12.57
CA THR A 50 -7.26 -0.76 11.69
C THR A 50 -6.91 -1.12 10.25
N GLY A 51 -7.85 -0.99 9.34
CA GLY A 51 -7.61 -1.09 7.93
C GLY A 51 -8.82 -0.65 7.13
N SER A 52 -8.71 -0.81 5.82
CA SER A 52 -9.80 -0.53 4.89
C SER A 52 -9.65 -1.39 3.65
N HIS A 53 -10.78 -1.84 3.13
CA HIS A 53 -10.85 -2.28 1.75
C HIS A 53 -10.78 -1.04 0.86
N TYR A 54 -10.00 -1.08 -0.22
CA TYR A 54 -9.89 0.06 -1.13
C TYR A 54 -10.14 -0.27 -2.59
N ARG A 55 -10.18 -1.54 -2.98
CA ARG A 55 -10.29 -1.91 -4.40
C ARG A 55 -10.89 -3.29 -4.60
N SER A 56 -11.95 -3.34 -5.41
CA SER A 56 -12.59 -4.56 -5.93
C SER A 56 -12.21 -4.71 -7.40
N GLY A 57 -11.38 -5.70 -7.73
CA GLY A 57 -10.80 -5.87 -9.06
C GLY A 57 -10.09 -4.61 -9.56
N GLU A 58 -10.53 -4.07 -10.69
CA GLU A 58 -9.95 -2.83 -11.25
C GLU A 58 -10.60 -1.54 -10.73
N THR A 59 -11.60 -1.65 -9.86
CA THR A 59 -12.43 -0.52 -9.40
C THR A 59 -12.03 -0.06 -8.00
N LEU A 60 -11.93 1.26 -7.80
CA LEU A 60 -11.79 1.84 -6.46
C LEU A 60 -13.09 1.60 -5.68
N ASP A 61 -12.99 0.92 -4.55
CA ASP A 61 -14.12 0.52 -3.71
C ASP A 61 -13.71 0.61 -2.25
N VAL A 62 -14.01 1.75 -1.63
CA VAL A 62 -13.43 2.15 -0.35
C VAL A 62 -14.45 2.01 0.77
N HIS A 63 -14.19 1.13 1.72
CA HIS A 63 -14.95 0.96 2.95
C HIS A 63 -14.09 0.40 4.09
N ASP A 64 -14.58 0.52 5.33
CA ASP A 64 -13.86 0.18 6.56
C ASP A 64 -13.92 -1.31 6.93
N ASP A 65 -14.72 -2.10 6.19
CA ASP A 65 -14.80 -3.55 6.42
C ASP A 65 -13.46 -4.25 6.12
N VAL A 66 -12.90 -4.89 7.15
CA VAL A 66 -11.72 -5.74 7.08
C VAL A 66 -12.11 -7.12 7.62
N PRO A 67 -12.24 -8.13 6.75
CA PRO A 67 -12.59 -9.47 7.19
C PRO A 67 -11.56 -10.01 8.21
N PRO A 68 -11.99 -10.76 9.25
CA PRO A 68 -11.09 -11.27 10.28
C PRO A 68 -9.90 -12.09 9.75
N GLU A 69 -10.10 -12.81 8.65
CA GLU A 69 -9.05 -13.57 7.96
C GLU A 69 -7.96 -12.68 7.34
N VAL A 70 -8.33 -11.47 6.89
CA VAL A 70 -7.39 -10.49 6.33
C VAL A 70 -6.55 -9.88 7.46
N ALA A 71 -7.18 -9.48 8.57
CA ALA A 71 -6.47 -9.00 9.75
C ALA A 71 -5.51 -10.08 10.29
N SER A 72 -6.00 -11.31 10.47
CA SER A 72 -5.19 -12.44 10.95
C SER A 72 -4.01 -12.76 10.02
N PHE A 73 -4.22 -12.66 8.70
CA PHE A 73 -3.16 -12.79 7.72
C PHE A 73 -2.11 -11.68 7.86
N GLY A 74 -2.54 -10.43 8.09
CA GLY A 74 -1.66 -9.30 8.33
C GLY A 74 -0.78 -9.48 9.58
N GLU A 75 -1.37 -9.90 10.70
CA GLU A 75 -0.64 -10.17 11.95
C GLU A 75 0.33 -11.35 11.79
N ALA A 76 -0.11 -12.45 11.15
CA ALA A 76 0.76 -13.59 10.87
C ALA A 76 1.91 -13.22 9.92
N THR A 77 1.69 -12.27 9.01
CA THR A 77 2.72 -11.72 8.12
C THR A 77 3.72 -10.88 8.91
N ALA A 78 3.23 -9.99 9.79
CA ALA A 78 4.06 -9.17 10.65
C ALA A 78 4.94 -10.01 11.58
N ALA A 79 4.41 -11.11 12.13
CA ALA A 79 5.16 -12.05 12.96
C ALA A 79 6.30 -12.76 12.21
N ARG A 80 6.16 -12.95 10.89
CA ARG A 80 7.21 -13.54 10.04
C ARG A 80 8.23 -12.50 9.59
N HIS A 81 7.75 -11.31 9.24
CA HIS A 81 8.58 -10.22 8.78
C HIS A 81 7.89 -8.87 9.00
N ALA A 82 8.52 -8.03 9.81
CA ALA A 82 8.15 -6.64 10.02
C ALA A 82 9.35 -5.75 9.68
N PRO A 83 9.22 -4.80 8.73
CA PRO A 83 10.33 -3.89 8.38
C PRO A 83 10.58 -2.82 9.45
N SER A 84 9.58 -2.58 10.31
CA SER A 84 9.56 -1.57 11.36
C SER A 84 8.50 -1.99 12.39
N PRO A 85 8.56 -1.53 13.65
CA PRO A 85 7.47 -1.72 14.61
C PRO A 85 6.14 -1.12 14.16
N VAL A 86 6.19 -0.13 13.27
CA VAL A 86 5.02 0.55 12.70
C VAL A 86 5.16 0.60 11.20
N PHE A 87 4.16 0.07 10.49
CA PHE A 87 4.11 0.07 9.03
C PHE A 87 2.68 -0.12 8.53
N VAL A 88 2.51 0.00 7.21
CA VAL A 88 1.26 -0.28 6.51
C VAL A 88 1.46 -1.46 5.59
N LEU A 89 0.50 -2.38 5.53
CA LEU A 89 0.55 -3.59 4.74
C LEU A 89 -0.63 -3.63 3.78
N ASP A 90 -0.34 -3.68 2.48
CA ASP A 90 -1.36 -3.91 1.48
C ASP A 90 -1.47 -5.40 1.20
N VAL A 91 -2.70 -5.93 1.29
CA VAL A 91 -3.03 -7.35 1.17
C VAL A 91 -4.04 -7.51 0.04
N ALA A 92 -3.79 -8.47 -0.85
CA ALA A 92 -4.70 -8.82 -1.93
C ALA A 92 -5.29 -10.22 -1.73
N ARG A 93 -6.54 -10.40 -2.14
CA ARG A 93 -7.12 -11.72 -2.44
C ARG A 93 -6.91 -12.00 -3.92
N ALA A 94 -6.27 -13.12 -4.24
CA ALA A 94 -6.06 -13.53 -5.62
C ALA A 94 -6.15 -15.06 -5.72
N GLY A 95 -7.07 -15.56 -6.53
CA GLY A 95 -7.24 -17.01 -6.73
C GLY A 95 -7.60 -17.74 -5.44
N GLY A 96 -8.43 -17.12 -4.60
CA GLY A 96 -8.90 -17.69 -3.34
C GLY A 96 -7.90 -17.67 -2.19
N ALA A 97 -6.76 -16.99 -2.33
CA ALA A 97 -5.75 -16.90 -1.28
C ALA A 97 -5.29 -15.46 -1.05
N LEU A 98 -4.94 -15.15 0.20
CA LEU A 98 -4.39 -13.85 0.59
C LEU A 98 -2.89 -13.79 0.29
N ARG A 99 -2.43 -12.62 -0.16
CA ARG A 99 -1.05 -12.33 -0.56
C ARG A 99 -0.67 -10.91 -0.14
N VAL A 100 0.60 -10.71 0.17
CA VAL A 100 1.15 -9.36 0.38
C VAL A 100 1.35 -8.69 -0.98
N VAL A 101 0.92 -7.45 -1.10
CA VAL A 101 1.15 -6.58 -2.26
C VAL A 101 2.34 -5.67 -1.99
N GLU A 102 2.29 -4.92 -0.89
CA GLU A 102 3.29 -3.91 -0.59
C GLU A 102 3.44 -3.68 0.92
N TYR A 103 4.67 -3.41 1.35
CA TYR A 103 4.96 -2.82 2.65
C TYR A 103 5.18 -1.31 2.47
N ASN A 104 4.38 -0.52 3.17
CA ASN A 104 4.36 0.93 3.09
C ASN A 104 4.85 1.57 4.38
N CYS A 105 5.45 2.75 4.25
CA CYS A 105 5.72 3.64 5.39
C CYS A 105 4.40 4.26 5.88
N LEU A 106 4.19 4.30 7.20
CA LEU A 106 3.00 4.93 7.79
C LEU A 106 2.73 6.35 7.26
N HIS A 107 3.76 7.19 7.21
CA HIS A 107 3.65 8.59 6.81
C HIS A 107 3.46 8.80 5.30
N GLY A 108 3.65 7.75 4.50
CA GLY A 108 3.46 7.78 3.04
C GLY A 108 2.16 7.12 2.58
N ALA A 109 1.45 6.43 3.49
CA ALA A 109 0.25 5.68 3.15
C ALA A 109 -1.02 6.55 3.20
N GLY A 110 -1.91 6.33 2.22
CA GLY A 110 -3.28 6.84 2.29
C GLY A 110 -4.11 6.03 3.29
N PHE A 111 -4.94 6.71 4.09
CA PHE A 111 -5.75 6.08 5.14
C PHE A 111 -7.07 5.48 4.64
N TYR A 112 -7.57 5.91 3.47
CA TYR A 112 -8.87 5.49 2.93
C TYR A 112 -9.97 5.59 4.01
N ALA A 113 -10.69 4.49 4.28
CA ALA A 113 -11.75 4.42 5.30
C ALA A 113 -11.25 3.96 6.68
N SER A 114 -9.93 3.82 6.88
CA SER A 114 -9.37 3.33 8.16
C SER A 114 -9.58 4.33 9.31
N ASP A 115 -9.73 3.84 10.54
CA ASP A 115 -9.88 4.69 11.73
C ASP A 115 -8.54 5.34 12.10
N VAL A 116 -8.33 6.58 11.67
CA VAL A 116 -7.15 7.40 12.02
C VAL A 116 -6.98 7.53 13.53
N GLY A 117 -8.09 7.61 14.28
CA GLY A 117 -8.06 7.67 15.73
C GLY A 117 -7.51 6.39 16.36
N ALA A 118 -7.85 5.21 15.81
CA ALA A 118 -7.28 3.94 16.27
C ALA A 118 -5.76 3.88 16.03
N VAL A 119 -5.30 4.35 14.87
CA VAL A 119 -3.86 4.47 14.58
C VAL A 119 -3.17 5.36 15.60
N VAL A 120 -3.69 6.58 15.83
CA VAL A 120 -3.08 7.52 16.78
C VAL A 120 -3.04 6.96 18.21
N ARG A 121 -4.12 6.31 18.67
CA ARG A 121 -4.15 5.65 19.99
C ARG A 121 -3.07 4.59 20.10
N ALA A 122 -3.00 3.67 19.13
CA ALA A 122 -2.02 2.59 19.14
C ALA A 122 -0.57 3.10 19.10
N LEU A 123 -0.29 4.17 18.34
CA LEU A 123 1.04 4.77 18.31
C LEU A 123 1.42 5.40 19.65
N ASN A 124 0.49 6.10 20.31
CA ASN A 124 0.74 6.67 21.62
C ASN A 124 1.02 5.57 22.65
N ASP A 125 0.26 4.49 22.62
CA ASP A 125 0.44 3.34 23.52
C ASP A 125 1.81 2.69 23.30
N TYR A 126 2.21 2.47 22.05
CA TYR A 126 3.53 1.93 21.68
C TYR A 126 4.70 2.82 22.12
N VAL A 127 4.58 4.14 21.97
CA VAL A 127 5.63 5.08 22.42
C VAL A 127 5.73 5.09 23.96
N ALA A 128 4.60 5.06 24.65
CA ALA A 128 4.56 5.03 26.11
C ALA A 128 5.19 3.75 26.68
N SER A 129 4.94 2.59 26.06
CA SER A 129 5.54 1.31 26.47
C SER A 129 7.04 1.22 26.22
N THR A 130 7.56 1.93 25.22
CA THR A 130 8.99 1.91 24.86
C THR A 130 9.83 2.87 25.72
N THR A 131 9.20 3.86 26.36
CA THR A 131 9.88 4.91 27.14
C THR A 131 9.96 4.60 28.64
N SER A 132 9.31 3.50 29.10
CA SER A 132 9.28 3.07 30.50
C SER A 132 10.34 2.02 30.80
#